data_AF-A0A131ZV96-F1
#
_entry.id   AF-A0A131ZV96-F1
#
_cell.length_a   1.000
_cell.length_b   1.000
_cell.length_c   1.000
_cell.angle_alpha   90.00
_cell.angle_beta   90.00
_cell.angle_gamma   90.00
#
_symmetry.space_group_name_H-M   'P 1'
#
loop_
_entity.id
_entity.type
_entity.pdbx_description
1 polymer ?
#
loop_
_entity_poly.entity_id
_entity_poly.type
_entity_poly.pdbx_seq_one_letter_code
_entity_poly.pdbx_strand_id
1 'polypeptide(L)'
;MYYEHDTSKPFLFGLKKWILIVLCSLNIILMIVYASISSLLADRYLYDYEDFEPYRIDDAKMWVILILSLISVFSISFSVLGIIAAFRESFTMILVFTIIQMLTLGATIANSIHRPYYIPCAIWSIFIAIDSVLLTRDLHQINTIKRYGFGS
;
A
#
# COMPACT_ATOMS: atom_id res chain seq x y z
N MET A 1 15.38 17.35 -35.37
CA MET A 1 14.60 16.71 -34.29
C MET A 1 15.53 15.73 -33.58
N TYR A 2 16.12 16.14 -32.46
CA TYR A 2 16.95 15.25 -31.67
C TYR A 2 16.05 14.21 -31.01
N TYR A 3 16.14 12.96 -31.48
CA TYR A 3 15.73 11.81 -30.70
C TYR A 3 16.77 11.64 -29.57
N GLU A 4 16.61 12.39 -28.47
CA GLU A 4 17.19 12.00 -27.18
C GLU A 4 16.46 10.75 -26.69
N HIS A 5 16.82 9.62 -27.27
CA HIS A 5 16.45 8.31 -26.76
C HIS A 5 16.92 8.22 -25.30
N ASP A 6 15.96 8.23 -24.37
CA ASP A 6 15.67 7.22 -23.32
C ASP A 6 16.81 6.42 -22.66
N THR A 7 18.07 6.81 -22.84
CA THR A 7 19.27 6.12 -22.36
C THR A 7 19.53 6.38 -20.87
N SER A 8 18.83 7.35 -20.27
CA SER A 8 18.93 7.61 -18.83
C SER A 8 18.11 6.67 -17.94
N LYS A 9 17.13 5.95 -18.50
CA LYS A 9 16.22 5.10 -17.71
C LYS A 9 16.72 3.66 -17.71
N PRO A 10 16.80 2.98 -16.54
CA PRO A 10 17.20 1.58 -16.50
C PRO A 10 16.23 0.72 -17.32
N PHE A 11 16.75 -0.33 -17.97
CA PHE A 11 16.02 -1.15 -18.95
C PHE A 11 14.65 -1.68 -18.48
N LEU A 12 14.49 -1.90 -17.17
CA LEU A 12 13.25 -2.43 -16.56
C LEU A 12 12.39 -1.36 -15.87
N PHE A 13 12.72 -0.07 -15.99
CA PHE A 13 12.01 1.00 -15.27
C PHE A 13 10.52 1.05 -15.58
N GLY A 14 10.16 0.96 -16.87
CA GLY A 14 8.76 0.95 -17.31
C GLY A 14 8.00 -0.25 -16.74
N LEU A 15 8.62 -1.44 -16.74
CA LEU A 15 8.02 -2.64 -16.19
C LEU A 15 7.75 -2.51 -14.68
N LYS A 16 8.75 -2.06 -13.90
CA LYS A 16 8.62 -1.85 -12.45
C LYS A 16 7.51 -0.86 -12.11
N LYS A 17 7.42 0.26 -12.86
CA LYS A 17 6.33 1.23 -12.73
C LYS A 17 4.95 0.56 -12.86
N TRP A 18 4.76 -0.26 -13.90
CA TRP A 18 3.49 -0.95 -14.12
C TRP A 18 3.21 -2.01 -13.06
N ILE A 19 4.22 -2.75 -12.61
CA ILE A 19 4.09 -3.70 -11.50
C ILE A 19 3.59 -2.97 -10.25
N LEU A 20 4.18 -1.83 -9.88
CA LEU A 20 3.75 -1.07 -8.70
C LEU A 20 2.29 -0.64 -8.80
N ILE A 21 1.89 -0.15 -9.97
CA ILE A 21 0.50 0.28 -10.23
C ILE A 21 -0.47 -0.89 -10.07
N VAL A 22 -0.15 -2.05 -10.64
CA VAL A 22 -0.98 -3.26 -10.53
C VAL A 22 -1.06 -3.72 -9.07
N LEU A 23 0.06 -3.79 -8.35
CA LEU A 23 0.08 -4.18 -6.94
C LEU A 23 -0.73 -3.22 -6.06
N CYS A 24 -0.60 -1.91 -6.26
CA CYS A 24 -1.38 -0.92 -5.53
C CYS A 24 -2.87 -0.99 -5.87
N SER A 25 -3.22 -1.22 -7.14
CA SER A 25 -4.63 -1.35 -7.57
C SER A 25 -5.28 -2.59 -6.98
N LEU A 26 -4.57 -3.73 -6.98
CA LEU A 26 -5.02 -4.95 -6.33
C LEU A 26 -5.13 -4.77 -4.80
N ASN A 27 -4.23 -4.01 -4.17
CA ASN A 27 -4.33 -3.68 -2.76
C ASN A 27 -5.60 -2.87 -2.44
N ILE A 28 -5.97 -1.90 -3.29
CA ILE A 28 -7.23 -1.14 -3.15
C ILE A 28 -8.43 -2.09 -3.18
N ILE A 29 -8.48 -3.00 -4.17
CA ILE A 29 -9.56 -3.98 -4.30
C ILE A 29 -9.62 -4.87 -3.05
N LEU A 30 -8.47 -5.37 -2.57
CA LEU A 30 -8.38 -6.18 -1.36
C LEU A 30 -8.91 -5.45 -0.12
N MET A 31 -8.57 -4.17 0.06
CA MET A 31 -9.04 -3.38 1.21
C MET A 31 -10.56 -3.11 1.16
N ILE A 32 -11.13 -2.91 -0.03
CA ILE A 32 -12.58 -2.78 -0.21
C ILE A 32 -13.29 -4.09 0.15
N VAL A 33 -12.77 -5.23 -0.33
CA VAL A 33 -13.31 -6.55 0.00
C VAL A 33 -13.20 -6.83 1.49
N TYR A 34 -12.05 -6.53 2.12
CA TYR A 34 -11.86 -6.69 3.56
C TYR A 34 -12.84 -5.85 4.37
N ALA A 35 -13.00 -4.57 4.03
CA ALA A 35 -13.96 -3.69 4.70
C ALA A 35 -15.39 -4.23 4.58
N SER A 36 -15.77 -4.71 3.39
CA SER A 36 -17.10 -5.28 3.13
C SER A 36 -17.35 -6.56 3.94
N ILE A 37 -16.39 -7.49 3.95
CA ILE A 37 -16.49 -8.73 4.71
C ILE A 37 -16.52 -8.45 6.22
N SER A 38 -15.70 -7.51 6.70
CA SER A 38 -15.71 -7.12 8.12
C SER A 38 -17.05 -6.50 8.53
N SER A 39 -17.69 -5.70 7.68
CA SER A 39 -19.03 -5.17 7.94
C SER A 39 -20.06 -6.30 8.02
N LEU A 40 -20.06 -7.22 7.04
CA LEU A 40 -21.00 -8.34 7.01
C LEU A 40 -20.82 -9.29 8.20
N LEU A 41 -19.57 -9.58 8.59
CA LEU A 41 -19.28 -10.39 9.78
C LEU A 41 -19.73 -9.69 11.05
N ALA A 42 -19.49 -8.38 11.16
CA ALA A 42 -19.98 -7.62 12.29
C ALA A 42 -21.51 -7.73 12.37
N ASP A 43 -22.24 -7.47 11.29
CA ASP A 43 -23.71 -7.57 11.29
C ASP A 43 -24.20 -8.97 11.69
N ARG A 44 -23.58 -10.04 11.16
CA ARG A 44 -23.97 -11.42 11.49
C ARG A 44 -23.70 -11.80 12.94
N TYR A 45 -22.57 -11.38 13.51
CA TYR A 45 -22.30 -11.56 14.95
C TYR A 45 -23.28 -10.80 15.86
N LEU A 46 -24.02 -9.80 15.34
CA LEU A 46 -25.07 -9.12 16.11
C LEU A 46 -26.27 -10.05 16.33
N TYR A 47 -26.70 -10.71 15.26
CA TYR A 47 -27.90 -11.55 15.24
C TYR A 47 -27.78 -12.78 16.15
N ASP A 48 -26.58 -13.34 16.30
CA ASP A 48 -26.35 -14.53 17.12
C ASP A 48 -26.21 -14.23 18.63
N TYR A 49 -26.08 -12.95 19.04
CA TYR A 49 -25.80 -12.53 20.43
C TYR A 49 -26.79 -11.50 21.01
N GLU A 50 -27.85 -11.14 20.28
CA GLU A 50 -28.93 -10.24 20.76
C GLU A 50 -29.58 -10.71 22.08
N ASP A 51 -29.47 -12.00 22.41
CA ASP A 51 -30.08 -12.60 23.61
C ASP A 51 -29.22 -12.48 24.90
N PHE A 52 -27.98 -11.98 24.85
CA PHE A 52 -27.08 -11.89 26.02
C PHE A 52 -26.46 -10.49 26.20
N GLU A 53 -27.02 -9.71 27.13
CA GLU A 53 -26.54 -8.39 27.62
C GLU A 53 -26.32 -7.27 26.56
N PRO A 54 -27.32 -6.41 26.32
CA PRO A 54 -27.38 -5.54 25.13
C PRO A 54 -26.43 -4.33 25.11
N TYR A 55 -25.90 -3.86 26.25
CA TYR A 55 -25.35 -2.49 26.30
C TYR A 55 -23.82 -2.35 26.15
N ARG A 56 -23.05 -3.44 26.24
CA ARG A 56 -21.57 -3.38 26.21
C ARG A 56 -20.95 -3.87 24.90
N ILE A 57 -21.71 -4.64 24.13
CA ILE A 57 -21.26 -5.29 22.90
C ILE A 57 -21.39 -4.34 21.70
N ASP A 58 -22.46 -3.54 21.64
CA ASP A 58 -22.72 -2.61 20.53
C ASP A 58 -21.70 -1.47 20.44
N ASP A 59 -21.30 -0.88 21.56
CA ASP A 59 -20.26 0.16 21.58
C ASP A 59 -18.90 -0.39 21.12
N ALA A 60 -18.46 -1.52 21.70
CA ALA A 60 -17.20 -2.15 21.31
C ALA A 60 -17.16 -2.51 19.82
N LYS A 61 -18.31 -2.89 19.25
CA LYS A 61 -18.48 -3.22 17.84
C LYS A 61 -18.41 -2.01 16.92
N MET A 62 -19.08 -0.92 17.30
CA MET A 62 -19.00 0.36 16.59
C MET A 62 -17.55 0.83 16.50
N TRP A 63 -16.79 0.70 17.60
CA TRP A 63 -15.36 1.01 17.62
C TRP A 63 -14.54 0.08 16.72
N VAL A 64 -14.82 -1.23 16.69
CA VAL A 64 -14.10 -2.17 15.81
C VAL A 64 -14.38 -1.88 14.33
N ILE A 65 -15.64 -1.67 13.94
CA ILE A 65 -16.02 -1.33 12.55
C ILE A 65 -15.37 0.00 12.16
N LEU A 66 -15.42 1.01 13.04
CA LEU A 66 -14.85 2.32 12.79
C LEU A 66 -13.33 2.25 12.63
N ILE A 67 -12.64 1.50 13.49
CA ILE A 67 -11.19 1.29 13.40
C ILE A 67 -10.82 0.57 12.10
N LEU A 68 -11.54 -0.51 11.75
CA LEU A 68 -11.28 -1.26 10.51
C LEU A 68 -11.55 -0.40 9.27
N SER A 69 -12.66 0.36 9.25
CA SER A 69 -12.97 1.29 8.17
C SER A 69 -11.90 2.36 8.03
N LEU A 70 -11.41 2.91 9.15
CA LEU A 70 -10.36 3.92 9.17
C LEU A 70 -9.05 3.35 8.61
N ILE A 71 -8.65 2.15 9.03
CA ILE A 71 -7.47 1.44 8.48
C ILE A 71 -7.61 1.22 6.97
N SER A 72 -8.77 0.77 6.50
CA SER A 72 -9.03 0.55 5.07
C SER A 72 -8.93 1.85 4.27
N VAL A 73 -9.52 2.95 4.75
CA VAL A 73 -9.44 4.27 4.09
C VAL A 73 -8.00 4.78 4.01
N PHE A 74 -7.22 4.64 5.08
CA PHE A 74 -5.80 5.01 5.07
C PHE A 74 -5.00 4.15 4.08
N SER A 75 -5.23 2.83 4.09
CA SER A 75 -4.54 1.89 3.18
C SER A 75 -4.86 2.18 1.71
N ILE A 76 -6.13 2.48 1.39
CA ILE A 76 -6.55 2.92 0.04
C ILE A 76 -5.86 4.23 -0.32
N SER A 77 -5.85 5.21 0.58
CA SER A 77 -5.24 6.53 0.34
C SER A 77 -3.74 6.41 0.04
N PHE A 78 -3.01 5.57 0.78
CA PHE A 78 -1.59 5.31 0.53
C PHE A 78 -1.36 4.56 -0.79
N SER A 79 -2.24 3.63 -1.14
CA SER A 79 -2.16 2.93 -2.43
C SER A 79 -2.40 3.87 -3.61
N VAL A 80 -3.34 4.81 -3.48
CA VAL A 80 -3.57 5.88 -4.47
C VAL A 80 -2.35 6.80 -4.58
N LEU A 81 -1.73 7.16 -3.45
CA LEU A 81 -0.48 7.92 -3.46
C LEU A 81 0.62 7.19 -4.25
N GLY A 82 0.78 5.88 -4.04
CA GLY A 82 1.73 5.04 -4.78
C GLY A 82 1.47 5.04 -6.29
N ILE A 83 0.21 4.91 -6.70
CA ILE A 83 -0.20 4.97 -8.12
C ILE A 83 0.13 6.34 -8.72
N ILE A 84 -0.26 7.43 -8.06
CA ILE A 84 0.01 8.80 -8.55
C ILE A 84 1.52 9.05 -8.63
N ALA A 85 2.27 8.61 -7.62
CA ALA A 85 3.71 8.78 -7.59
C ALA A 85 4.41 8.03 -8.73
N ALA A 86 3.95 6.81 -9.04
CA ALA A 86 4.39 6.03 -10.19
C ALA A 86 4.07 6.71 -11.52
N PHE A 87 2.82 7.21 -11.70
CA PHE A 87 2.43 7.93 -12.91
C PHE A 87 3.24 9.21 -13.15
N ARG A 88 3.44 10.00 -12.09
CA ARG A 88 4.18 11.27 -12.15
C ARG A 88 5.70 11.09 -12.18
N GLU A 89 6.20 9.87 -12.02
CA GLU A 89 7.65 9.56 -11.94
C GLU A 89 8.38 10.49 -10.94
N SER A 90 7.69 10.88 -9.87
CA SER A 90 8.18 11.86 -8.91
C SER A 90 8.97 11.16 -7.81
N PHE A 91 10.29 11.39 -7.78
CA PHE A 91 11.17 10.82 -6.76
C PHE A 91 10.70 11.13 -5.34
N THR A 92 10.30 12.38 -5.06
CA THR A 92 9.84 12.77 -3.72
C THR A 92 8.58 12.03 -3.31
N MET A 93 7.59 11.89 -4.22
CA MET A 93 6.36 11.17 -3.89
C MET A 93 6.59 9.67 -3.73
N ILE A 94 7.42 9.06 -4.58
CA ILE A 94 7.78 7.64 -4.46
C ILE A 94 8.58 7.38 -3.18
N LEU A 95 9.50 8.27 -2.81
CA LEU A 95 10.26 8.16 -1.56
C LEU A 95 9.34 8.21 -0.33
N VAL A 96 8.40 9.16 -0.29
CA VAL A 96 7.40 9.25 0.79
C VAL A 96 6.55 7.99 0.85
N PHE A 97 6.09 7.50 -0.31
CA PHE A 97 5.34 6.25 -0.39
C PHE A 97 6.16 5.06 0.12
N THR A 98 7.43 4.93 -0.27
CA THR A 98 8.32 3.87 0.22
C THR A 98 8.52 3.92 1.72
N ILE A 99 8.70 5.12 2.31
CA ILE A 99 8.81 5.26 3.79
C ILE A 99 7.52 4.74 4.47
N ILE A 100 6.35 5.18 4.00
CA ILE A 100 5.05 4.72 4.52
C ILE A 100 4.91 3.20 4.37
N GLN A 101 5.32 2.65 3.22
CA GLN A 101 5.25 1.22 2.95
C GLN A 101 6.16 0.41 3.87
N MET A 102 7.36 0.92 4.19
CA MET A 102 8.27 0.26 5.14
C MET A 102 7.71 0.25 6.57
N LEU A 103 7.04 1.34 7.00
CA LEU A 103 6.33 1.37 8.28
C LEU A 103 5.18 0.36 8.31
N THR A 104 4.40 0.28 7.22
CA THR A 104 3.30 -0.67 7.07
C THR A 104 3.79 -2.12 7.07
N LEU A 105 4.92 -2.39 6.42
CA LEU A 105 5.60 -3.68 6.44
C LEU A 105 6.02 -4.07 7.87
N GLY A 106 6.63 -3.15 8.62
CA GLY A 106 7.00 -3.40 10.01
C GLY A 106 5.80 -3.77 10.89
N ALA A 107 4.70 -3.02 10.76
CA ALA A 107 3.47 -3.29 11.50
C ALA A 107 2.82 -4.64 11.11
N THR A 108 2.78 -4.97 9.82
CA THR A 108 2.20 -6.24 9.34
C THR A 108 3.04 -7.45 9.73
N ILE A 109 4.37 -7.34 9.69
CA ILE A 109 5.27 -8.40 10.18
C ILE A 109 5.08 -8.61 11.68
N ALA A 110 5.08 -7.54 12.48
CA ALA A 110 4.87 -7.63 13.93
C ALA A 110 3.52 -8.33 14.25
N ASN A 111 2.46 -7.98 13.53
CA ASN A 111 1.16 -8.64 13.68
C ASN A 111 1.17 -10.11 13.23
N SER A 112 1.90 -10.44 12.15
CA SER A 112 1.98 -11.81 11.64
C SER A 112 2.66 -12.80 12.58
N ILE A 113 3.60 -12.33 13.42
CA ILE A 113 4.27 -13.16 14.44
C ILE A 113 3.26 -13.63 15.50
N HIS A 114 2.37 -12.74 15.93
CA HIS A 114 1.35 -13.06 16.94
C HIS A 114 0.11 -13.74 16.36
N ARG A 115 -0.19 -13.49 15.07
CA ARG A 115 -1.44 -13.88 14.43
C ARG A 115 -1.15 -14.42 13.02
N PRO A 116 -1.07 -15.75 12.84
CA PRO A 116 -0.62 -16.36 11.58
C PRO A 116 -1.55 -16.08 10.39
N TYR A 117 -2.81 -15.72 10.63
CA TYR A 117 -3.73 -15.31 9.56
C TYR A 117 -3.33 -13.97 8.89
N TYR A 118 -2.38 -13.20 9.44
CA TYR A 118 -1.82 -12.02 8.79
C TYR A 118 -0.65 -12.33 7.84
N ILE A 119 -0.18 -13.58 7.74
CA ILE A 119 0.93 -13.97 6.85
C ILE A 119 0.68 -13.57 5.38
N PRO A 120 -0.52 -13.78 4.78
CA PRO A 120 -0.79 -13.33 3.41
C PRO A 120 -0.66 -11.82 3.24
N CYS A 121 -1.09 -11.04 4.24
CA CYS A 121 -0.98 -9.58 4.22
C CYS A 121 0.49 -9.13 4.34
N ALA A 122 1.30 -9.81 5.15
CA ALA A 122 2.72 -9.54 5.28
C ALA A 122 3.46 -9.82 3.96
N ILE A 123 3.18 -10.97 3.32
CA ILE A 123 3.73 -11.31 1.99
C ILE A 123 3.36 -10.24 0.96
N TRP A 124 2.11 -9.80 0.94
CA TRP A 124 1.65 -8.74 0.03
C TRP A 124 2.41 -7.42 0.26
N SER A 125 2.57 -7.04 1.52
CA SER A 125 3.31 -5.84 1.91
C SER A 125 4.79 -5.91 1.53
N ILE A 126 5.40 -7.11 1.56
CA ILE A 126 6.79 -7.33 1.10
C ILE A 126 6.92 -7.03 -0.39
N PHE A 127 6.00 -7.51 -1.23
CA PHE A 127 6.05 -7.28 -2.67
C PHE A 127 5.98 -5.78 -3.02
N ILE A 128 5.04 -5.05 -2.40
CA ILE A 128 4.91 -3.60 -2.61
C ILE A 128 6.16 -2.87 -2.09
N ALA A 129 6.70 -3.27 -0.93
CA ALA A 129 7.89 -2.65 -0.36
C ALA A 129 9.11 -2.80 -1.29
N ILE A 130 9.40 -4.03 -1.73
CA ILE A 130 10.54 -4.31 -2.64
C ILE A 130 10.41 -3.48 -3.91
N ASP A 131 9.25 -3.50 -4.55
CA ASP A 131 9.04 -2.81 -5.82
C ASP A 131 9.15 -1.28 -5.66
N SER A 132 8.62 -0.73 -4.56
CA SER A 132 8.75 0.70 -4.25
C SER A 132 10.20 1.12 -4.01
N VAL A 133 11.01 0.30 -3.32
CA VAL A 133 12.44 0.57 -3.07
C VAL A 133 13.22 0.53 -4.39
N LEU A 134 12.95 -0.45 -5.25
CA LEU A 134 13.58 -0.57 -6.56
C LEU A 134 13.24 0.65 -7.44
N LEU A 135 11.98 1.08 -7.45
CA LEU A 135 11.54 2.23 -8.23
C LEU A 135 12.14 3.55 -7.67
N THR A 136 12.23 3.68 -6.34
CA THR A 136 12.90 4.81 -5.68
C THR A 136 14.37 4.89 -6.07
N ARG A 137 15.08 3.76 -6.06
CA ARG A 137 16.49 3.69 -6.46
C ARG A 137 16.69 4.08 -7.92
N ASP A 138 15.85 3.56 -8.81
CA ASP A 138 15.94 3.87 -10.25
C ASP A 138 15.68 5.36 -10.51
N LEU A 139 14.68 5.96 -9.85
CA LEU A 139 14.41 7.40 -9.92
C LEU A 139 15.53 8.25 -9.32
N HIS A 140 16.16 7.79 -8.25
CA HIS A 140 17.32 8.45 -7.67
C HIS A 140 18.47 8.50 -8.69
N GLN A 141 18.77 7.38 -9.34
CA GLN A 141 19.81 7.32 -10.38
C GLN A 141 19.50 8.26 -11.55
N ILE A 142 18.26 8.26 -12.05
CA ILE A 142 17.83 9.16 -13.12
C ILE A 142 18.02 10.63 -12.71
N ASN A 143 17.63 10.99 -11.48
CA ASN A 143 17.77 12.36 -10.98
C ASN A 143 19.23 12.78 -10.80
N THR A 144 20.09 11.87 -10.36
CA THR A 144 21.53 12.12 -10.23
C THR A 144 22.17 12.31 -11.60
N ILE A 145 21.85 11.47 -12.59
CA ILE A 145 22.33 11.64 -13.97
C ILE A 145 21.87 12.99 -14.54
N LYS A 146 20.60 13.37 -14.34
CA LYS A 146 20.10 14.67 -14.80
C LYS A 146 20.80 15.87 -14.14
N ARG A 147 21.18 15.76 -12.86
CA ARG A 147 21.83 16.85 -12.12
C ARG A 147 23.32 16.99 -12.41
N TYR A 148 24.02 15.88 -12.63
CA TYR A 148 25.48 15.87 -12.75
C TYR A 148 25.99 15.53 -14.16
N GLY A 149 25.16 14.94 -15.04
CA GLY A 149 25.53 14.53 -16.39
C GLY A 149 25.44 15.63 -17.47
N PHE A 150 24.95 16.83 -17.13
CA PHE A 150 24.92 17.99 -18.03
C PHE A 150 26.09 18.98 -17.79
N GLY A 151 27.10 18.57 -17.02
CA GLY A 151 28.22 19.44 -16.59
C GLY A 151 29.61 18.97 -16.99
N SER A 152 29.75 18.07 -17.97
CA SER A 152 31.03 17.57 -18.48
C SER A 152 31.19 17.81 -19.96
#